data_AF-A0A4P8RB62-F1
#
_entry.id   AF-A0A4P8RB62-F1
#
_cell.length_a   1.000
_cell.length_b   1.000
_cell.length_c   1.000
_cell.angle_alpha   90.00
_cell.angle_beta   90.00
_cell.angle_gamma   90.00
#
_symmetry.space_group_name_H-M   'P 1'
#
loop_
_entity.id
_entity.type
_entity.pdbx_description
1 polymer ?
#
loop_
_entity_poly.entity_id
_entity_poly.type
_entity_poly.pdbx_seq_one_letter_code
_entity_poly.pdbx_strand_id
1 'polypeptide(L)'
;MGVFEDIVRTITDNLFSQVAILIGLIALVGLALQRKPIEEVVGGAMRATIGVVILNIGIDLFVGGLVAFQAIVSSAMGLEPPAAESTLAEFNEGPGSVVPLIIAGGFVVHLLIVRVFPAARFVYLTGHLMYWMAVVLAATIVEAFGEVDRWIVAGAGAVIIACYWVLQPLWTQPLMRKVMGDDSVGLAHTTSTLALAAGYGARALRLGDPVRHDSERLRLPKALSFFKDITVSTAFVTGIIMLVAIAFADAAIVEEQMAGSAVLPWVWGLLQALRFAAGIAILLFGVRMFLAEIVPAFRGLSEKVLPGTKPALDIPVTFTKGPTSVMVGFITSTVVFLVLMGVFALAGWFVLVPPMIMLFFGGGAGGVFGNAVAGWRGAVFGGLLNGVVLAFGQWIGWGLYGSTAPELATLADPDWYAVGWILLGLGSLLAPLGAGGVWVIAGVVLAITVVVLVVLGRRGGGREVLESVEEPEPVLVGADGAPAGGDGAAVAQRSAAADAARPAELRVLAVCGAGMGSSLILRTTAEAALADLGVAARLDHTDVSSARSATADVVVAQATYLDELGDLAPVMVPIDSFVDRRHVEQRIADALRAKGWL
;
A
#
# COMPACT_ATOMS: atom_id res chain seq x y z
N MET A 1 3.31 24.30 30.50
CA MET A 1 2.29 23.53 29.77
C MET A 1 1.28 23.02 30.78
N GLY A 2 0.00 22.94 30.42
CA GLY A 2 -1.06 22.52 31.33
C GLY A 2 -1.19 20.98 31.41
N VAL A 3 -1.68 20.45 32.54
CA VAL A 3 -1.86 18.99 32.77
C VAL A 3 -2.62 18.30 31.62
N PHE A 4 -3.61 18.96 31.05
CA PHE A 4 -4.37 18.44 29.90
C PHE A 4 -3.50 18.28 28.65
N GLU A 5 -2.64 19.25 28.35
CA GLU A 5 -1.74 19.20 27.18
C GLU A 5 -0.73 18.07 27.32
N ASP A 6 -0.19 17.88 28.52
CA ASP A 6 0.74 16.80 28.80
C ASP A 6 0.07 15.43 28.60
N ILE A 7 -1.20 15.28 28.99
CA ILE A 7 -1.99 14.07 28.74
C ILE A 7 -2.21 13.86 27.23
N VAL A 8 -2.66 14.88 26.49
CA VAL A 8 -2.90 14.74 25.04
C VAL A 8 -1.61 14.43 24.30
N ARG A 9 -0.51 15.10 24.65
CA ARG A 9 0.81 14.83 24.07
C ARG A 9 1.27 13.41 24.39
N THR A 10 1.13 12.96 25.64
CA THR A 10 1.49 11.59 26.04
C THR A 10 0.72 10.56 25.23
N ILE A 11 -0.60 10.73 25.07
CA ILE A 11 -1.43 9.83 24.25
C ILE A 11 -1.01 9.91 22.78
N THR A 12 -0.75 11.10 22.25
CA THR A 12 -0.35 11.27 20.85
C THR A 12 0.98 10.58 20.59
N ASP A 13 2.01 10.86 21.39
CA ASP A 13 3.38 10.38 21.18
C ASP A 13 3.49 8.86 21.39
N ASN A 14 2.71 8.28 22.31
CA ASN A 14 2.81 6.87 22.70
C ASN A 14 1.75 5.95 22.08
N LEU A 15 0.66 6.50 21.52
CA LEU A 15 -0.41 5.70 20.89
C LEU A 15 -0.60 6.07 19.42
N PHE A 16 -0.92 7.32 19.10
CA PHE A 16 -1.26 7.71 17.72
C PHE A 16 -0.03 7.77 16.79
N SER A 17 1.11 8.22 17.32
CA SER A 17 2.39 8.22 16.59
C SER A 17 3.01 6.82 16.51
N GLN A 18 2.58 5.88 17.36
CA GLN A 18 3.04 4.49 17.38
C GLN A 18 2.09 3.58 16.61
N VAL A 19 2.13 3.66 15.27
CA VAL A 19 1.20 2.94 14.37
C VAL A 19 1.13 1.44 14.69
N ALA A 20 2.26 0.79 15.00
CA ALA A 20 2.29 -0.63 15.34
C ALA A 20 1.44 -0.96 16.58
N ILE A 21 1.51 -0.12 17.63
CA ILE A 21 0.75 -0.29 18.87
C ILE A 21 -0.74 -0.04 18.61
N LEU A 22 -1.07 1.04 17.90
CA LEU A 22 -2.46 1.36 17.54
C LEU A 22 -3.12 0.20 16.77
N ILE A 23 -2.42 -0.32 15.75
CA ILE A 23 -2.88 -1.46 14.96
C ILE A 23 -3.02 -2.72 15.81
N GLY A 24 -2.05 -3.01 16.68
CA GLY A 24 -2.10 -4.15 17.60
C GLY A 24 -3.33 -4.10 18.53
N LEU A 25 -3.64 -2.92 19.07
CA LEU A 25 -4.81 -2.71 19.91
C LEU A 25 -6.11 -2.86 19.14
N ILE A 26 -6.19 -2.31 17.92
CA ILE A 26 -7.36 -2.48 17.06
C ILE A 26 -7.54 -3.97 16.72
N ALA A 27 -6.47 -4.68 16.41
CA ALA A 27 -6.51 -6.12 16.14
C ALA A 27 -7.00 -6.90 17.37
N LEU A 28 -6.45 -6.61 18.55
CA LEU A 28 -6.83 -7.22 19.82
C LEU A 28 -8.31 -7.01 20.13
N VAL A 29 -8.77 -5.76 20.09
CA VAL A 29 -10.18 -5.41 20.36
C VAL A 29 -11.09 -6.04 19.32
N GLY A 30 -10.72 -5.98 18.04
CA GLY A 30 -11.53 -6.53 16.96
C GLY A 30 -11.71 -8.03 17.01
N LEU A 31 -10.65 -8.78 17.31
CA LEU A 31 -10.71 -10.23 17.47
C LEU A 31 -11.44 -10.63 18.76
N ALA A 32 -11.22 -9.89 19.86
CA ALA A 32 -11.96 -10.08 21.10
C ALA A 32 -13.48 -9.83 20.92
N LEU A 33 -13.84 -8.80 20.15
CA LEU A 33 -15.22 -8.50 19.80
C LEU A 33 -15.85 -9.61 18.95
N GLN A 34 -15.07 -10.34 18.15
CA GLN A 34 -15.53 -11.54 17.43
C GLN A 34 -15.69 -12.77 18.33
N ARG A 35 -15.39 -12.67 19.63
CA ARG A 35 -15.40 -13.80 20.58
C ARG A 35 -14.49 -14.95 20.15
N LYS A 36 -13.37 -14.64 19.49
CA LYS A 36 -12.33 -15.63 19.16
C LYS A 36 -11.65 -16.17 20.41
N PRO A 37 -11.08 -17.38 20.35
CA PRO A 37 -10.24 -17.93 21.43
C PRO A 37 -9.12 -16.97 21.83
N ILE A 38 -8.73 -16.94 23.11
CA ILE A 38 -7.76 -15.96 23.64
C ILE A 38 -6.39 -16.07 22.93
N GLU A 39 -6.00 -17.27 22.54
CA GLU A 39 -4.80 -17.57 21.77
C GLU A 39 -4.84 -16.95 20.37
N GLU A 40 -6.01 -16.91 19.72
CA GLU A 40 -6.20 -16.23 18.44
C GLU A 40 -6.21 -14.71 18.61
N VAL A 41 -6.85 -14.20 19.67
CA VAL A 41 -6.91 -12.77 19.97
C VAL A 41 -5.51 -12.22 20.22
N VAL A 42 -4.75 -12.84 21.12
CA VAL A 42 -3.39 -12.42 21.47
C VAL A 42 -2.44 -12.68 20.30
N GLY A 43 -2.52 -13.87 19.69
CA GLY A 43 -1.67 -14.23 18.56
C GLY A 43 -1.87 -13.33 17.35
N GLY A 44 -3.13 -13.02 17.00
CA GLY A 44 -3.47 -12.13 15.90
C GLY A 44 -3.06 -10.69 16.15
N ALA A 45 -3.28 -10.16 17.36
CA ALA A 45 -2.81 -8.83 17.75
C ALA A 45 -1.28 -8.70 17.68
N MET A 46 -0.55 -9.71 18.17
CA MET A 46 0.91 -9.75 18.08
C MET A 46 1.38 -9.83 16.63
N ARG A 47 0.75 -10.67 15.79
CA ARG A 47 1.12 -10.78 14.37
C ARG A 47 0.85 -9.48 13.61
N ALA A 48 -0.27 -8.80 13.87
CA ALA A 48 -0.56 -7.49 13.31
C ALA A 48 0.52 -6.47 13.70
N THR A 49 0.88 -6.42 14.99
CA THR A 49 1.89 -5.51 15.53
C THR A 49 3.26 -5.77 14.92
N ILE A 50 3.69 -7.04 14.91
CA ILE A 50 4.97 -7.47 14.32
C ILE A 50 4.99 -7.19 12.81
N GLY A 51 3.88 -7.41 12.10
CA GLY A 51 3.76 -7.08 10.68
C GLY A 51 4.04 -5.61 10.39
N VAL A 52 3.48 -4.69 11.21
CA VAL A 52 3.75 -3.25 11.09
C VAL A 52 5.20 -2.91 11.49
N VAL A 53 5.78 -3.57 12.50
CA VAL A 53 7.19 -3.39 12.85
C VAL A 53 8.10 -3.79 11.70
N ILE A 54 7.86 -4.95 11.08
CA ILE A 54 8.64 -5.42 9.92
C ILE A 54 8.46 -4.48 8.74
N LEU A 55 7.24 -4.00 8.48
CA LEU A 55 6.98 -2.96 7.49
C LEU A 55 7.87 -1.73 7.73
N ASN A 56 7.89 -1.19 8.94
CA ASN A 56 8.69 -0.01 9.28
C ASN A 56 10.20 -0.27 9.17
N ILE A 57 10.70 -1.45 9.57
CA ILE A 57 12.11 -1.83 9.36
C ILE A 57 12.45 -1.81 7.86
N GLY A 58 11.56 -2.34 7.01
CA GLY A 58 11.70 -2.25 5.56
C GLY A 58 11.73 -0.81 5.07
N ILE A 59 10.83 0.04 5.60
CA ILE A 59 10.77 1.48 5.32
C ILE A 59 12.07 2.18 5.67
N ASP A 60 12.53 2.07 6.91
CA ASP A 60 13.72 2.75 7.40
C ASP A 60 14.97 2.34 6.60
N LEU A 61 15.09 1.05 6.27
CA LEU A 61 16.21 0.54 5.50
C LEU A 61 16.29 1.16 4.10
N PHE A 62 15.18 1.24 3.37
CA PHE A 62 15.21 1.83 2.03
C PHE A 62 15.20 3.36 2.07
N VAL A 63 14.51 4.02 3.02
CA VAL A 63 14.49 5.49 3.18
C VAL A 63 15.89 6.02 3.46
N GLY A 64 16.66 5.35 4.34
CA GLY A 64 18.06 5.71 4.56
C GLY A 64 18.89 5.68 3.26
N GLY A 65 18.64 4.70 2.39
CA GLY A 65 19.25 4.64 1.06
C GLY A 65 18.79 5.77 0.13
N LEU A 66 17.51 6.17 0.19
CA LEU A 66 16.95 7.27 -0.58
C LEU A 66 17.50 8.64 -0.16
N VAL A 67 17.74 8.86 1.13
CA VAL A 67 18.35 10.11 1.63
C VAL A 67 19.77 10.26 1.10
N ALA A 68 20.57 9.20 1.17
CA ALA A 68 21.91 9.17 0.58
C ALA A 68 21.88 9.43 -0.93
N PHE A 69 20.95 8.78 -1.63
CA PHE A 69 20.74 8.99 -3.07
C PHE A 69 20.36 10.44 -3.38
N GLN A 70 19.43 11.01 -2.60
CA GLN A 70 18.97 12.39 -2.75
C GLN A 70 20.14 13.39 -2.62
N ALA A 71 21.01 13.21 -1.63
CA ALA A 71 22.19 14.07 -1.44
C ALA A 71 23.16 13.99 -2.64
N ILE A 72 23.46 12.77 -3.11
CA ILE A 72 24.37 12.54 -4.23
C ILE A 72 23.81 13.12 -5.53
N VAL A 73 22.53 12.89 -5.84
CA VAL A 73 21.90 13.43 -7.05
C VAL A 73 21.82 14.96 -6.98
N SER A 74 21.54 15.54 -5.82
CA SER A 74 21.51 17.00 -5.65
C SER A 74 22.88 17.61 -5.91
N SER A 75 23.94 17.00 -5.38
CA SER A 75 25.32 17.39 -5.64
C SER A 75 25.69 17.27 -7.12
N ALA A 76 25.35 16.14 -7.76
CA ALA A 76 25.62 15.90 -9.18
C ALA A 76 24.93 16.93 -10.11
N MET A 77 23.79 17.45 -9.67
CA MET A 77 23.00 18.43 -10.42
C MET A 77 23.33 19.88 -10.04
N GLY A 78 24.23 20.12 -9.07
CA GLY A 78 24.60 21.45 -8.59
C GLY A 78 23.47 22.21 -7.90
N LEU A 79 22.61 21.49 -7.18
CA LEU A 79 21.38 22.05 -6.59
C LEU A 79 21.59 22.51 -5.16
N GLU A 80 21.32 23.78 -4.90
CA GLU A 80 21.21 24.33 -3.54
C GLU A 80 19.74 24.70 -3.27
N PRO A 81 19.17 24.35 -2.11
CA PRO A 81 17.84 24.81 -1.74
C PRO A 81 17.84 26.34 -1.61
N PRO A 82 16.76 27.04 -2.03
CA PRO A 82 16.68 28.49 -1.89
C PRO A 82 16.74 28.92 -0.42
N ALA A 83 17.03 30.21 -0.18
CA ALA A 83 16.92 30.78 1.15
C ALA A 83 15.47 30.72 1.67
N ALA A 84 15.32 30.49 2.97
CA ALA A 84 14.04 30.43 3.68
C ALA A 84 14.08 31.41 4.87
N GLU A 85 12.94 32.06 5.18
CA GLU A 85 12.84 33.00 6.31
C GLU A 85 12.61 32.26 7.65
N SER A 86 12.05 31.06 7.59
CA SER A 86 11.92 30.16 8.73
C SER A 86 12.05 28.69 8.28
N THR A 87 12.34 27.81 9.23
CA THR A 87 12.51 26.38 9.00
C THR A 87 11.36 25.55 9.56
N LEU A 88 11.21 24.32 9.04
CA LEU A 88 10.25 23.36 9.60
C LEU A 88 10.49 23.08 11.09
N ALA A 89 11.74 23.11 11.56
CA ALA A 89 12.07 22.93 12.97
C ALA A 89 11.51 24.08 13.83
N GLU A 90 11.79 25.32 13.42
CA GLU A 90 11.27 26.53 14.08
C GLU A 90 9.73 26.57 14.08
N PHE A 91 9.12 26.21 12.95
CA PHE A 91 7.66 26.10 12.85
C PHE A 91 7.10 25.12 13.88
N ASN A 92 7.69 23.92 13.99
CA ASN A 92 7.24 22.89 14.92
C ASN A 92 7.41 23.28 16.39
N GLU A 93 8.47 24.04 16.72
CA GLU A 93 8.69 24.57 18.06
C GLU A 93 7.73 25.74 18.40
N GLY A 94 7.32 26.50 17.38
CA GLY A 94 6.41 27.63 17.49
C GLY A 94 4.95 27.27 17.13
N PRO A 95 4.37 27.85 16.06
CA PRO A 95 2.96 27.67 15.71
C PRO A 95 2.53 26.21 15.46
N GLY A 96 3.45 25.36 14.98
CA GLY A 96 3.25 23.94 14.73
C GLY A 96 3.08 23.07 15.98
N SER A 97 3.37 23.59 17.18
CA SER A 97 3.13 22.91 18.47
C SER A 97 1.65 22.56 18.73
N VAL A 98 0.73 23.08 17.90
CA VAL A 98 -0.71 22.78 17.91
C VAL A 98 -1.07 21.44 17.24
N VAL A 99 -0.18 20.88 16.40
CA VAL A 99 -0.45 19.69 15.58
C VAL A 99 -1.00 18.48 16.36
N PRO A 100 -0.47 18.12 17.55
CA PRO A 100 -1.05 17.03 18.34
C PRO A 100 -2.52 17.23 18.70
N LEU A 101 -2.95 18.48 18.95
CA LEU A 101 -4.34 18.82 19.26
C LEU A 101 -5.24 18.66 18.01
N ILE A 102 -4.74 19.05 16.83
CA ILE A 102 -5.43 18.84 15.55
C ILE A 102 -5.65 17.34 15.31
N ILE A 103 -4.63 16.52 15.54
CA ILE A 103 -4.72 15.07 15.33
C ILE A 103 -5.72 14.45 16.29
N ALA A 104 -5.57 14.71 17.60
CA ALA A 104 -6.44 14.14 18.62
C ALA A 104 -7.91 14.58 18.44
N GLY A 105 -8.14 15.88 18.27
CA GLY A 105 -9.48 16.43 18.05
C GLY A 105 -10.07 15.96 16.72
N GLY A 106 -9.27 15.97 15.65
CA GLY A 106 -9.70 15.53 14.32
C GLY A 106 -10.05 14.06 14.30
N PHE A 107 -9.34 13.22 15.05
CA PHE A 107 -9.63 11.79 15.07
C PHE A 107 -10.94 11.50 15.80
N VAL A 108 -11.21 12.23 16.89
CA VAL A 108 -12.51 12.18 17.57
C VAL A 108 -13.63 12.61 16.62
N VAL A 109 -13.49 13.75 15.94
CA VAL A 109 -14.50 14.23 14.97
C VAL A 109 -14.70 13.23 13.82
N HIS A 110 -13.61 12.65 13.31
CA HIS A 110 -13.64 11.60 12.28
C HIS A 110 -14.46 10.39 12.74
N LEU A 111 -14.19 9.85 13.94
CA LEU A 111 -14.96 8.74 14.49
C LEU A 111 -16.43 9.09 14.74
N LEU A 112 -16.73 10.32 15.17
CA LEU A 112 -18.11 10.80 15.34
C LEU A 112 -18.85 10.83 14.00
N ILE A 113 -18.24 11.37 12.95
CA ILE A 113 -18.82 11.41 11.60
C ILE A 113 -19.05 9.98 11.09
N VAL A 114 -18.03 9.12 11.19
CA VAL A 114 -18.12 7.70 10.81
C VAL A 114 -19.25 6.98 11.54
N ARG A 115 -19.44 7.27 12.83
CA ARG A 115 -20.50 6.65 13.65
C ARG A 115 -21.90 7.17 13.32
N VAL A 116 -22.03 8.43 12.93
CA VAL A 116 -23.32 9.08 12.63
C VAL A 116 -23.79 8.79 11.20
N PHE A 117 -22.87 8.72 10.23
CA PHE A 117 -23.21 8.58 8.82
C PHE A 117 -22.81 7.20 8.27
N PRO A 118 -23.76 6.30 7.97
CA PRO A 118 -23.45 4.97 7.41
C PRO A 118 -22.70 5.00 6.06
N ALA A 119 -22.79 6.12 5.33
CA ALA A 119 -22.04 6.32 4.10
C ALA A 119 -20.52 6.49 4.32
N ALA A 120 -20.10 6.89 5.53
CA ALA A 120 -18.69 7.00 5.92
C ALA A 120 -18.13 5.62 6.29
N ARG A 121 -17.92 4.79 5.27
CA ARG A 121 -17.59 3.36 5.39
C ARG A 121 -16.16 3.05 5.81
N PHE A 122 -15.33 4.05 6.08
CA PHE A 122 -13.89 3.85 6.32
C PHE A 122 -13.39 4.55 7.58
N VAL A 123 -12.53 3.86 8.32
CA VAL A 123 -11.73 4.46 9.39
C VAL A 123 -10.31 4.66 8.88
N TYR A 124 -9.84 5.90 8.85
CA TYR A 124 -8.47 6.27 8.46
C TYR A 124 -7.47 5.91 9.56
N LEU A 125 -6.42 5.14 9.23
CA LEU A 125 -5.51 4.56 10.25
C LEU A 125 -4.02 4.82 10.02
N THR A 126 -3.67 5.66 9.06
CA THR A 126 -2.26 5.92 8.73
C THR A 126 -1.71 7.08 9.58
N GLY A 127 -1.35 6.80 10.83
CA GLY A 127 -0.98 7.79 11.84
C GLY A 127 0.12 8.77 11.43
N HIS A 128 1.20 8.30 10.79
CA HIS A 128 2.29 9.19 10.37
C HIS A 128 1.84 10.21 9.31
N LEU A 129 0.91 9.86 8.42
CA LEU A 129 0.32 10.82 7.47
C LEU A 129 -0.77 11.68 8.08
N MET A 130 -1.44 11.20 9.12
CA MET A 130 -2.30 12.07 9.93
C MET A 130 -1.48 13.21 10.54
N TYR A 131 -0.28 12.90 11.03
CA TYR A 131 0.67 13.89 11.51
C TYR A 131 1.09 14.87 10.42
N TRP A 132 1.65 14.38 9.32
CA TRP A 132 2.15 15.26 8.27
C TRP A 132 1.06 16.14 7.63
N MET A 133 -0.12 15.57 7.36
CA MET A 133 -1.23 16.34 6.84
C MET A 133 -1.72 17.40 7.85
N ALA A 134 -1.62 17.14 9.15
CA ALA A 134 -1.91 18.12 10.20
C ALA A 134 -0.85 19.23 10.27
N VAL A 135 0.43 18.92 10.05
CA VAL A 135 1.50 19.92 9.92
C VAL A 135 1.23 20.84 8.73
N VAL A 136 0.93 20.29 7.55
CA VAL A 136 0.59 21.07 6.35
C VAL A 136 -0.62 21.96 6.60
N LEU A 137 -1.67 21.40 7.21
CA LEU A 137 -2.87 22.17 7.53
C LEU A 137 -2.57 23.32 8.49
N ALA A 138 -1.80 23.08 9.56
CA ALA A 138 -1.41 24.10 10.51
C ALA A 138 -0.55 25.19 9.84
N ALA A 139 0.48 24.80 9.08
CA ALA A 139 1.35 25.73 8.37
C ALA A 139 0.55 26.57 7.37
N THR A 140 -0.36 25.96 6.64
CA THR A 140 -1.22 26.65 5.68
C THR A 140 -2.16 27.65 6.35
N ILE A 141 -2.74 27.31 7.50
CA ILE A 141 -3.61 28.24 8.24
C ILE A 141 -2.79 29.44 8.74
N VAL A 142 -1.60 29.21 9.28
CA VAL A 142 -0.70 30.28 9.76
C VAL A 142 -0.23 31.16 8.61
N GLU A 143 0.17 30.57 7.48
CA GLU A 143 0.58 31.33 6.29
C GLU A 143 -0.57 32.17 5.73
N ALA A 144 -1.79 31.62 5.70
CA ALA A 144 -2.95 32.27 5.09
C ALA A 144 -3.57 33.38 5.95
N PHE A 145 -3.48 33.27 7.29
CA PHE A 145 -4.18 34.16 8.23
C PHE A 145 -3.24 34.87 9.22
N GLY A 146 -1.93 34.62 9.15
CA GLY A 146 -0.93 35.17 10.06
C GLY A 146 -0.95 34.51 11.45
N GLU A 147 -0.65 35.30 12.48
CA GLU A 147 -0.75 34.86 13.88
C GLU A 147 -2.21 34.63 14.27
N VAL A 148 -2.63 33.37 14.25
CA VAL A 148 -3.96 32.91 14.68
C VAL A 148 -3.85 32.29 16.07
N ASP A 149 -4.86 32.54 16.92
CA ASP A 149 -4.95 31.91 18.23
C ASP A 149 -4.87 30.37 18.12
N ARG A 150 -4.05 29.77 18.97
CA ARG A 150 -3.75 28.34 18.96
C ARG A 150 -5.01 27.46 19.04
N TRP A 151 -6.02 27.86 19.80
CA TRP A 151 -7.25 27.08 19.94
C TRP A 151 -8.15 27.18 18.71
N ILE A 152 -8.10 28.30 17.99
CA ILE A 152 -8.76 28.44 16.68
C ILE A 152 -8.12 27.48 15.68
N VAL A 153 -6.79 27.45 15.58
CA VAL A 153 -6.07 26.54 14.68
C VAL A 153 -6.35 25.08 15.07
N ALA A 154 -6.30 24.75 16.36
CA ALA A 154 -6.60 23.40 16.85
C ALA A 154 -8.03 22.95 16.50
N GLY A 155 -9.02 23.77 16.84
CA GLY A 155 -10.43 23.42 16.68
C GLY A 155 -10.89 23.38 15.22
N ALA A 156 -10.57 24.42 14.45
CA ALA A 156 -10.92 24.47 13.04
C ALA A 156 -10.12 23.46 12.22
N GLY A 157 -8.82 23.30 12.53
CA GLY A 157 -7.95 22.30 11.92
C GLY A 157 -8.45 20.87 12.16
N ALA A 158 -8.87 20.55 13.39
CA ALA A 158 -9.48 19.26 13.71
C ALA A 158 -10.71 18.94 12.85
N VAL A 159 -11.60 19.91 12.64
CA VAL A 159 -12.79 19.73 11.80
C VAL A 159 -12.42 19.52 10.34
N ILE A 160 -11.51 20.34 9.79
CA ILE A 160 -11.10 20.26 8.39
C ILE A 160 -10.41 18.92 8.11
N ILE A 161 -9.47 18.51 8.96
CA ILE A 161 -8.72 17.27 8.74
C ILE A 161 -9.58 16.02 8.94
N ALA A 162 -10.53 16.05 9.87
CA ALA A 162 -11.51 14.97 10.02
C ALA A 162 -12.33 14.78 8.76
N CYS A 163 -12.78 15.88 8.13
CA CYS A 163 -13.51 15.82 6.87
C CYS A 163 -12.66 15.21 5.75
N TYR A 164 -11.37 15.56 5.69
CA TYR A 164 -10.42 14.94 4.76
C TYR A 164 -10.31 13.42 4.99
N TRP A 165 -10.09 12.97 6.24
CA TRP A 165 -9.98 11.53 6.56
C TRP A 165 -11.26 10.74 6.29
N VAL A 166 -12.43 11.36 6.40
CA VAL A 166 -13.72 10.73 6.05
C VAL A 166 -13.90 10.62 4.54
N LEU A 167 -13.63 11.70 3.80
CA LEU A 167 -13.93 11.79 2.37
C LEU A 167 -12.87 11.10 1.50
N GLN A 168 -11.60 11.09 1.92
CA GLN A 168 -10.50 10.62 1.10
C GLN A 168 -10.62 9.13 0.69
N PRO A 169 -10.89 8.20 1.62
CA PRO A 169 -11.10 6.81 1.24
C PRO A 169 -12.33 6.65 0.33
N LEU A 170 -13.37 7.48 0.49
CA LEU A 170 -14.61 7.38 -0.28
C LEU A 170 -14.42 7.77 -1.75
N TRP A 171 -13.72 8.88 -2.04
CA TRP A 171 -13.53 9.30 -3.44
C TRP A 171 -12.54 8.42 -4.20
N THR A 172 -11.58 7.80 -3.49
CA THR A 172 -10.63 6.86 -4.10
C THR A 172 -11.18 5.44 -4.25
N GLN A 173 -12.25 5.10 -3.52
CA GLN A 173 -12.79 3.74 -3.47
C GLN A 173 -13.02 3.07 -4.83
N PRO A 174 -13.59 3.74 -5.85
CA PRO A 174 -13.81 3.08 -7.15
C PRO A 174 -12.52 2.61 -7.83
N LEU A 175 -11.40 3.29 -7.59
CA LEU A 175 -10.09 2.89 -8.08
C LEU A 175 -9.44 1.87 -7.14
N MET A 176 -9.56 2.08 -5.82
CA MET A 176 -9.07 1.14 -4.81
C MET A 176 -9.64 -0.26 -5.00
N ARG A 177 -10.95 -0.37 -5.30
CA ARG A 177 -11.62 -1.64 -5.61
C ARG A 177 -10.99 -2.36 -6.80
N LYS A 178 -10.60 -1.62 -7.84
CA LYS A 178 -9.96 -2.21 -9.03
C LYS A 178 -8.56 -2.73 -8.73
N VAL A 179 -7.82 -2.02 -7.88
CA VAL A 179 -6.47 -2.39 -7.47
C VAL A 179 -6.50 -3.60 -6.53
N MET A 180 -7.35 -3.58 -5.51
CA MET A 180 -7.40 -4.62 -4.49
C MET A 180 -8.13 -5.88 -4.96
N GLY A 181 -9.09 -5.73 -5.89
CA GLY A 181 -9.99 -6.78 -6.36
C GLY A 181 -11.26 -6.93 -5.51
N ASP A 182 -11.32 -6.26 -4.37
CA ASP A 182 -12.43 -6.27 -3.43
C ASP A 182 -12.59 -4.89 -2.75
N ASP A 183 -13.54 -4.79 -1.81
CA ASP A 183 -13.78 -3.58 -1.01
C ASP A 183 -13.32 -3.72 0.44
N SER A 184 -12.36 -4.59 0.76
CA SER A 184 -11.95 -4.87 2.15
C SER A 184 -11.16 -3.73 2.78
N VAL A 185 -10.47 -2.91 1.97
CA VAL A 185 -9.57 -1.85 2.40
C VAL A 185 -9.79 -0.58 1.58
N GLY A 186 -9.81 0.57 2.27
CA GLY A 186 -9.78 1.91 1.65
C GLY A 186 -8.36 2.51 1.63
N LEU A 187 -8.16 3.58 0.87
CA LEU A 187 -6.87 4.31 0.86
C LEU A 187 -6.82 5.34 1.99
N ALA A 188 -5.77 5.29 2.79
CA ALA A 188 -5.39 6.29 3.79
C ALA A 188 -3.96 6.78 3.54
N HIS A 189 -3.76 7.47 2.42
CA HIS A 189 -2.48 8.06 2.01
C HIS A 189 -2.67 9.39 1.29
N THR A 190 -1.71 10.30 1.38
CA THR A 190 -1.76 11.66 0.81
C THR A 190 -1.48 11.74 -0.70
N THR A 191 -1.64 10.63 -1.42
CA THR A 191 -1.51 10.55 -2.89
C THR A 191 -2.85 10.35 -3.57
N SER A 192 -3.96 10.68 -2.91
CA SER A 192 -5.30 10.36 -3.38
C SER A 192 -5.68 11.13 -4.65
N THR A 193 -5.30 12.40 -4.75
CA THR A 193 -5.50 13.24 -5.94
C THR A 193 -4.70 12.72 -7.13
N LEU A 194 -3.46 12.26 -6.91
CA LEU A 194 -2.67 11.59 -7.92
C LEU A 194 -3.30 10.27 -8.36
N ALA A 195 -3.78 9.46 -7.43
CA ALA A 195 -4.48 8.21 -7.74
C ALA A 195 -5.69 8.46 -8.66
N LEU A 196 -6.48 9.49 -8.35
CA LEU A 196 -7.62 9.93 -9.17
C LEU A 196 -7.17 10.41 -10.55
N ALA A 197 -6.16 11.28 -10.61
CA ALA A 197 -5.65 11.84 -11.85
C ALA A 197 -5.03 10.76 -12.76
N ALA A 198 -4.21 9.86 -12.20
CA ALA A 198 -3.63 8.73 -12.91
C ALA A 198 -4.72 7.79 -13.41
N GLY A 199 -5.64 7.36 -12.53
CA GLY A 199 -6.66 6.38 -12.87
C GLY A 199 -7.69 6.89 -13.87
N TYR A 200 -8.32 8.05 -13.58
CA TYR A 200 -9.33 8.61 -14.47
C TYR A 200 -8.72 9.29 -15.70
N GLY A 201 -7.56 9.93 -15.57
CA GLY A 201 -6.84 10.52 -16.70
C GLY A 201 -6.39 9.47 -17.71
N ALA A 202 -5.76 8.38 -17.25
CA ALA A 202 -5.36 7.28 -18.14
C ALA A 202 -6.57 6.64 -18.85
N ARG A 203 -7.69 6.51 -18.13
CA ARG A 203 -8.95 6.02 -18.71
C ARG A 203 -9.54 6.98 -19.74
N ALA A 204 -9.58 8.28 -19.44
CA ALA A 204 -10.12 9.30 -20.33
C ALA A 204 -9.31 9.41 -21.63
N LEU A 205 -7.98 9.32 -21.52
CA LEU A 205 -7.05 9.30 -22.65
C LEU A 205 -7.01 7.96 -23.39
N ARG A 206 -7.73 6.94 -22.91
CA ARG A 206 -7.79 5.59 -23.49
C ARG A 206 -6.40 4.99 -23.70
N LEU A 207 -5.51 5.17 -22.74
CA LEU A 207 -4.09 4.80 -22.90
C LEU A 207 -3.87 3.30 -23.09
N GLY A 208 -4.78 2.45 -22.64
CA GLY A 208 -4.66 1.01 -22.81
C GLY A 208 -5.85 0.24 -22.25
N ASP A 209 -5.83 -1.07 -22.48
CA ASP A 209 -6.75 -2.03 -21.89
C ASP A 209 -6.12 -2.64 -20.61
N PRO A 210 -6.82 -2.61 -19.45
CA PRO A 210 -6.26 -3.01 -18.17
C PRO A 210 -5.98 -4.51 -18.05
N VAL A 211 -6.63 -5.36 -18.85
CA VAL A 211 -6.44 -6.82 -18.78
C VAL A 211 -5.33 -7.26 -19.73
N ARG A 212 -5.38 -6.79 -20.98
CA ARG A 212 -4.41 -7.17 -22.02
C ARG A 212 -3.04 -6.55 -21.81
N HIS A 213 -2.99 -5.36 -21.21
CA HIS A 213 -1.74 -4.61 -21.03
C HIS A 213 -1.32 -4.52 -19.57
N ASP A 214 -1.85 -5.37 -18.70
CA ASP A 214 -1.45 -5.43 -17.30
C ASP A 214 0.07 -5.60 -17.18
N SER A 215 0.73 -4.66 -16.47
CA SER A 215 2.17 -4.70 -16.27
C SER A 215 2.64 -5.98 -15.59
N GLU A 216 1.82 -6.55 -14.71
CA GLU A 216 2.17 -7.77 -13.98
C GLU A 216 2.21 -9.00 -14.90
N ARG A 217 1.56 -8.93 -16.06
CA ARG A 217 1.46 -10.05 -17.02
C ARG A 217 2.33 -9.85 -18.26
N LEU A 218 3.16 -8.81 -18.29
CA LEU A 218 4.03 -8.54 -19.44
C LEU A 218 4.98 -9.70 -19.71
N ARG A 219 5.04 -10.15 -20.96
CA ARG A 219 5.99 -11.17 -21.40
C ARG A 219 7.25 -10.48 -21.93
N LEU A 220 8.29 -10.46 -21.09
CA LEU A 220 9.60 -9.93 -21.46
C LEU A 220 10.43 -10.99 -22.21
N PRO A 221 11.32 -10.57 -23.14
CA PRO A 221 12.31 -11.46 -23.73
C PRO A 221 13.15 -12.15 -22.65
N LYS A 222 13.66 -13.35 -22.94
CA LYS A 222 14.41 -14.17 -21.95
C LYS A 222 15.57 -13.42 -21.27
N ALA A 223 16.25 -12.52 -21.98
CA ALA A 223 17.34 -11.72 -21.42
C ALA A 223 16.87 -10.66 -20.39
N LEU A 224 15.62 -10.21 -20.48
CA LEU A 224 15.03 -9.20 -19.60
C LEU A 224 14.05 -9.80 -18.59
N SER A 225 13.88 -11.12 -18.55
CA SER A 225 12.90 -11.76 -17.66
C SER A 225 13.19 -11.53 -16.19
N PHE A 226 14.44 -11.22 -15.81
CA PHE A 226 14.80 -10.89 -14.44
C PHE A 226 14.18 -9.57 -13.95
N PHE A 227 13.76 -8.66 -14.84
CA PHE A 227 13.03 -7.44 -14.47
C PHE A 227 11.62 -7.72 -13.94
N LYS A 228 11.12 -8.95 -14.07
CA LYS A 228 9.85 -9.36 -13.44
C LYS A 228 9.98 -9.54 -11.93
N ASP A 229 11.18 -9.83 -11.44
CA ASP A 229 11.44 -9.85 -10.01
C ASP A 229 11.59 -8.42 -9.54
N ILE A 230 10.65 -7.94 -8.72
CA ILE A 230 10.68 -6.56 -8.21
C ILE A 230 11.97 -6.27 -7.46
N THR A 231 12.50 -7.22 -6.68
CA THR A 231 13.72 -7.04 -5.90
C THR A 231 14.92 -6.85 -6.83
N VAL A 232 15.05 -7.73 -7.84
CA VAL A 232 16.15 -7.65 -8.81
C VAL A 232 16.02 -6.42 -9.71
N SER A 233 14.83 -6.17 -10.25
CA SER A 233 14.52 -5.00 -11.07
C SER A 233 14.86 -3.71 -10.33
N THR A 234 14.45 -3.64 -9.07
CA THR A 234 14.73 -2.50 -8.21
C THR A 234 16.22 -2.30 -8.02
N ALA A 235 16.94 -3.32 -7.55
CA ALA A 235 18.37 -3.23 -7.30
C ALA A 235 19.14 -2.83 -8.57
N PHE A 236 18.74 -3.37 -9.71
CA PHE A 236 19.38 -3.08 -10.99
C PHE A 236 19.17 -1.62 -11.39
N VAL A 237 17.92 -1.13 -11.36
CA VAL A 237 17.60 0.22 -11.81
C VAL A 237 18.16 1.28 -10.87
N THR A 238 17.94 1.16 -9.56
CA THR A 238 18.49 2.11 -8.59
C THR A 238 20.01 2.04 -8.56
N GLY A 239 20.60 0.87 -8.78
CA GLY A 239 22.04 0.68 -8.94
C GLY A 239 22.60 1.47 -10.11
N ILE A 240 22.01 1.35 -11.30
CA ILE A 240 22.44 2.14 -12.46
C ILE A 240 22.35 3.64 -12.17
N ILE A 241 21.21 4.11 -11.64
CA ILE A 241 21.04 5.54 -11.40
C ILE A 241 22.03 6.04 -10.35
N MET A 242 22.26 5.27 -9.27
CA MET A 242 23.22 5.60 -8.23
C MET A 242 24.65 5.65 -8.77
N LEU A 243 25.06 4.69 -9.59
CA LEU A 243 26.38 4.69 -10.22
C LEU A 243 26.55 5.90 -11.14
N VAL A 244 25.55 6.21 -11.97
CA VAL A 244 25.58 7.41 -12.80
C VAL A 244 25.67 8.67 -11.93
N ALA A 245 24.90 8.77 -10.86
CA ALA A 245 24.93 9.92 -9.96
C ALA A 245 26.30 10.11 -9.29
N ILE A 246 26.91 9.03 -8.79
CA ILE A 246 28.26 9.05 -8.21
C ILE A 246 29.30 9.53 -9.23
N ALA A 247 29.13 9.25 -10.52
CA ALA A 247 30.05 9.69 -11.56
C ALA A 247 30.10 11.22 -11.73
N PHE A 248 29.03 11.93 -11.35
CA PHE A 248 28.88 13.37 -11.52
C PHE A 248 28.83 14.17 -10.21
N ALA A 249 28.65 13.51 -9.06
CA ALA A 249 28.59 14.14 -7.76
C ALA A 249 29.97 14.61 -7.25
N ASP A 250 29.96 15.58 -6.33
CA ASP A 250 31.16 15.98 -5.60
C ASP A 250 31.65 14.80 -4.73
N ALA A 251 32.95 14.49 -4.83
CA ALA A 251 33.56 13.40 -4.09
C ALA A 251 33.42 13.56 -2.56
N ALA A 252 33.42 14.79 -2.04
CA ALA A 252 33.26 15.06 -0.63
C ALA A 252 31.85 14.69 -0.13
N ILE A 253 30.81 14.97 -0.94
CA ILE A 253 29.43 14.59 -0.62
C ILE A 253 29.29 13.06 -0.64
N VAL A 254 29.90 12.40 -1.62
CA VAL A 254 29.88 10.93 -1.68
C VAL A 254 30.59 10.32 -0.46
N GLU A 255 31.75 10.86 -0.06
CA GLU A 255 32.50 10.42 1.13
C GLU A 255 31.71 10.65 2.42
N GLU A 256 31.02 11.77 2.56
CA GLU A 256 30.13 12.07 3.68
C GLU A 256 28.99 11.05 3.78
N GLN A 257 28.29 10.79 2.68
CA GLN A 257 27.20 9.79 2.65
C GLN A 257 27.70 8.37 2.91
N MET A 258 28.96 8.08 2.56
CA MET A 258 29.59 6.80 2.87
C MET A 258 29.84 6.60 4.37
N ALA A 259 29.78 7.66 5.19
CA ALA A 259 29.88 7.62 6.65
C ALA A 259 31.07 6.76 7.15
N GLY A 260 32.25 6.92 6.53
CA GLY A 260 33.47 6.19 6.88
C GLY A 260 33.52 4.73 6.39
N SER A 261 32.67 4.34 5.43
CA SER A 261 32.74 3.01 4.81
C SER A 261 34.07 2.79 4.10
N ALA A 262 34.71 1.63 4.37
CA ALA A 262 36.03 1.29 3.82
C ALA A 262 36.01 0.78 2.35
N VAL A 263 34.83 0.66 1.74
CA VAL A 263 34.69 0.19 0.35
C VAL A 263 34.84 1.35 -0.64
N LEU A 264 35.07 1.06 -1.92
CA LEU A 264 35.08 2.08 -2.96
C LEU A 264 33.67 2.69 -3.16
N PRO A 265 33.56 3.99 -3.55
CA PRO A 265 32.27 4.65 -3.78
C PRO A 265 31.31 3.89 -4.69
N TRP A 266 31.83 3.31 -5.78
CA TRP A 266 31.04 2.49 -6.71
C TRP A 266 30.45 1.23 -6.07
N VAL A 267 31.23 0.58 -5.21
CA VAL A 267 30.79 -0.61 -4.46
C VAL A 267 29.76 -0.19 -3.42
N TRP A 268 29.99 0.92 -2.72
CA TRP A 268 29.03 1.47 -1.78
C TRP A 268 27.70 1.80 -2.47
N GLY A 269 27.72 2.46 -3.64
CA GLY A 269 26.51 2.77 -4.41
C GLY A 269 25.72 1.53 -4.79
N LEU A 270 26.41 0.45 -5.21
CA LEU A 270 25.78 -0.84 -5.46
C LEU A 270 25.16 -1.44 -4.18
N LEU A 271 25.85 -1.36 -3.04
CA LEU A 271 25.33 -1.83 -1.76
C LEU A 271 24.09 -1.05 -1.32
N GLN A 272 24.02 0.26 -1.59
CA GLN A 272 22.82 1.07 -1.32
C GLN A 272 21.64 0.65 -2.19
N ALA A 273 21.87 0.38 -3.48
CA ALA A 273 20.84 -0.14 -4.37
C ALA A 273 20.31 -1.52 -3.94
N LEU A 274 21.20 -2.40 -3.48
CA LEU A 274 20.82 -3.71 -2.92
C LEU A 274 20.05 -3.58 -1.60
N ARG A 275 20.45 -2.66 -0.71
CA ARG A 275 19.71 -2.35 0.52
C ARG A 275 18.32 -1.81 0.22
N PHE A 276 18.21 -0.94 -0.78
CA PHE A 276 16.93 -0.40 -1.23
C PHE A 276 16.00 -1.52 -1.69
N ALA A 277 16.48 -2.45 -2.53
CA ALA A 277 15.71 -3.61 -2.96
C ALA A 277 15.32 -4.55 -1.80
N ALA A 278 16.25 -4.82 -0.88
CA ALA A 278 15.99 -5.62 0.32
C ALA A 278 14.91 -4.98 1.21
N GLY A 279 14.94 -3.65 1.37
CA GLY A 279 13.93 -2.90 2.11
C GLY A 279 12.52 -3.07 1.54
N ILE A 280 12.35 -3.07 0.20
CA ILE A 280 11.06 -3.37 -0.44
C ILE A 280 10.57 -4.78 -0.12
N ALA A 281 11.45 -5.78 -0.20
CA ALA A 281 11.08 -7.16 0.10
C ALA A 281 10.59 -7.31 1.56
N ILE A 282 11.31 -6.70 2.51
CA ILE A 282 10.94 -6.67 3.93
C ILE A 282 9.61 -5.92 4.13
N LEU A 283 9.44 -4.76 3.48
CA LEU A 283 8.21 -3.97 3.50
C LEU A 283 7.01 -4.82 3.05
N LEU A 284 7.11 -5.50 1.90
CA LEU A 284 6.02 -6.30 1.35
C LEU A 284 5.69 -7.51 2.23
N PHE A 285 6.69 -8.11 2.87
CA PHE A 285 6.47 -9.17 3.86
C PHE A 285 5.67 -8.64 5.05
N GLY A 286 6.08 -7.51 5.62
CA GLY A 286 5.40 -6.86 6.74
C GLY A 286 3.94 -6.50 6.42
N VAL A 287 3.69 -5.90 5.25
CA VAL A 287 2.33 -5.55 4.79
C VAL A 287 1.44 -6.77 4.70
N ARG A 288 1.90 -7.88 4.11
CA ARG A 288 1.08 -9.11 3.97
C ARG A 288 0.72 -9.70 5.32
N MET A 289 1.68 -9.76 6.25
CA MET A 289 1.47 -10.25 7.61
C MET A 289 0.47 -9.38 8.38
N PHE A 290 0.60 -8.07 8.27
CA PHE A 290 -0.31 -7.10 8.87
C PHE A 290 -1.73 -7.20 8.30
N LEU A 291 -1.87 -7.26 6.96
CA LEU A 291 -3.17 -7.33 6.29
C LEU A 291 -3.98 -8.58 6.68
N ALA A 292 -3.28 -9.71 6.86
CA ALA A 292 -3.90 -10.96 7.25
C ALA A 292 -4.64 -10.89 8.59
N GLU A 293 -4.24 -9.99 9.50
CA GLU A 293 -4.84 -9.83 10.82
C GLU A 293 -5.77 -8.62 10.91
N ILE A 294 -5.43 -7.50 10.26
CA ILE A 294 -6.21 -6.26 10.39
C ILE A 294 -7.58 -6.36 9.71
N VAL A 295 -7.66 -7.01 8.54
CA VAL A 295 -8.92 -7.11 7.79
C VAL A 295 -9.93 -7.97 8.55
N PRO A 296 -9.59 -9.17 9.05
CA PRO A 296 -10.48 -9.93 9.91
C PRO A 296 -10.80 -9.20 11.21
N ALA A 297 -9.83 -8.60 11.90
CA ALA A 297 -10.09 -7.92 13.16
C ALA A 297 -11.09 -6.76 13.02
N PHE A 298 -11.02 -6.01 11.91
CA PHE A 298 -11.95 -4.93 11.63
C PHE A 298 -13.40 -5.38 11.50
N ARG A 299 -13.68 -6.64 11.14
CA ARG A 299 -15.07 -7.16 11.14
C ARG A 299 -15.70 -7.06 12.53
N GLY A 300 -14.96 -7.38 13.58
CA GLY A 300 -15.46 -7.27 14.95
C GLY A 300 -15.75 -5.83 15.40
N LEU A 301 -14.89 -4.87 15.02
CA LEU A 301 -15.19 -3.45 15.25
C LEU A 301 -16.39 -3.00 14.42
N SER A 302 -16.45 -3.43 13.16
CA SER A 302 -17.49 -3.09 12.21
C SER A 302 -18.85 -3.55 12.70
N GLU A 303 -18.98 -4.77 13.24
CA GLU A 303 -20.26 -5.31 13.68
C GLU A 303 -20.77 -4.69 14.99
N LYS A 304 -19.86 -4.31 15.91
CA LYS A 304 -20.25 -3.95 17.29
C LYS A 304 -20.07 -2.48 17.64
N VAL A 305 -19.07 -1.80 17.11
CA VAL A 305 -18.68 -0.43 17.53
C VAL A 305 -18.99 0.59 16.44
N LEU A 306 -18.61 0.29 15.20
CA LEU A 306 -18.73 1.17 14.04
C LEU A 306 -19.41 0.42 12.87
N PRO A 307 -20.75 0.23 12.89
CA PRO A 307 -21.54 -0.50 11.89
C PRO A 307 -21.13 -0.27 10.44
N GLY A 308 -20.68 -1.33 9.75
CA GLY A 308 -20.43 -1.33 8.31
C GLY A 308 -19.13 -0.64 7.88
N THR A 309 -18.25 -0.32 8.82
CA THR A 309 -16.96 0.31 8.54
C THR A 309 -15.85 -0.68 8.20
N LYS A 310 -14.83 -0.18 7.51
CA LYS A 310 -13.67 -0.92 7.02
C LYS A 310 -12.39 -0.13 7.28
N PRO A 311 -11.22 -0.78 7.36
CA PRO A 311 -9.96 -0.04 7.54
C PRO A 311 -9.59 0.69 6.25
N ALA A 312 -9.17 1.94 6.36
CA ALA A 312 -8.42 2.63 5.33
C ALA A 312 -6.94 2.67 5.74
N LEU A 313 -6.09 2.20 4.83
CA LEU A 313 -4.70 1.87 5.10
C LEU A 313 -3.77 2.56 4.10
N ASP A 314 -2.50 2.57 4.48
CA ASP A 314 -1.41 3.17 3.73
C ASP A 314 -1.23 2.58 2.30
N ILE A 315 -0.64 3.36 1.39
CA ILE A 315 -0.41 3.00 -0.01
C ILE A 315 0.38 1.69 -0.21
N PRO A 316 1.34 1.25 0.64
CA PRO A 316 2.05 -0.01 0.45
C PRO A 316 1.13 -1.24 0.40
N VAL A 317 -0.08 -1.16 0.96
CA VAL A 317 -1.10 -2.20 0.82
C VAL A 317 -1.37 -2.50 -0.65
N THR A 318 -1.42 -1.47 -1.49
CA THR A 318 -1.63 -1.60 -2.94
C THR A 318 -0.42 -2.18 -3.66
N PHE A 319 0.79 -2.02 -3.13
CA PHE A 319 2.03 -2.49 -3.77
C PHE A 319 2.10 -4.01 -3.79
N THR A 320 1.42 -4.68 -2.85
CA THR A 320 1.29 -6.15 -2.85
C THR A 320 0.51 -6.69 -4.05
N LYS A 321 -0.28 -5.85 -4.73
CA LYS A 321 -1.12 -6.19 -5.88
C LYS A 321 -0.47 -5.89 -7.23
N GLY A 322 0.43 -4.91 -7.29
CA GLY A 322 1.05 -4.45 -8.54
C GLY A 322 2.53 -4.08 -8.40
N PRO A 323 3.41 -4.98 -7.92
CA PRO A 323 4.82 -4.66 -7.70
C PRO A 323 5.54 -4.18 -8.97
N THR A 324 5.23 -4.73 -10.15
CA THR A 324 5.84 -4.27 -11.41
C THR A 324 5.38 -2.85 -11.74
N SER A 325 4.10 -2.56 -11.58
CA SER A 325 3.53 -1.23 -11.84
C SER A 325 4.11 -0.15 -10.90
N VAL A 326 4.42 -0.50 -9.65
CA VAL A 326 5.12 0.39 -8.71
C VAL A 326 6.44 0.85 -9.29
N MET A 327 7.24 -0.09 -9.81
CA MET A 327 8.54 0.21 -10.38
C MET A 327 8.44 1.04 -11.65
N VAL A 328 7.51 0.71 -12.55
CA VAL A 328 7.26 1.50 -13.76
C VAL A 328 6.89 2.95 -13.40
N GLY A 329 6.02 3.13 -12.42
CA GLY A 329 5.60 4.44 -11.92
C GLY A 329 6.75 5.23 -11.28
N PHE A 330 7.52 4.61 -10.39
CA PHE A 330 8.70 5.21 -9.74
C PHE A 330 9.76 5.67 -10.75
N ILE A 331 10.12 4.80 -11.70
CA ILE A 331 11.14 5.11 -12.71
C ILE A 331 10.68 6.26 -13.58
N THR A 332 9.45 6.20 -14.06
CA THR A 332 8.90 7.27 -14.90
C THR A 332 8.84 8.58 -14.12
N SER A 333 8.40 8.55 -12.86
CA SER A 333 8.36 9.73 -12.00
C SER A 333 9.74 10.35 -11.80
N THR A 334 10.75 9.52 -11.52
CA THR A 334 12.13 9.98 -11.30
C THR A 334 12.71 10.59 -12.57
N VAL A 335 12.57 9.92 -13.71
CA VAL A 335 13.06 10.42 -15.00
C VAL A 335 12.39 11.75 -15.37
N VAL A 336 11.06 11.83 -15.25
CA VAL A 336 10.31 13.06 -15.55
C VAL A 336 10.73 14.20 -14.64
N PHE A 337 10.86 13.93 -13.34
CA PHE A 337 11.33 14.93 -12.38
C PHE A 337 12.72 15.46 -12.74
N LEU A 338 13.69 14.56 -12.98
CA LEU A 338 15.07 14.96 -13.34
C LEU A 338 15.14 15.75 -14.65
N VAL A 339 14.34 15.37 -15.65
CA VAL A 339 14.23 16.13 -16.90
C VAL A 339 13.69 17.54 -16.63
N LEU A 340 12.66 17.68 -15.79
CA LEU A 340 12.12 18.99 -15.41
C LEU A 340 13.10 19.82 -14.61
N MET A 341 13.92 19.21 -13.74
CA MET A 341 15.00 19.92 -13.04
C MET A 341 16.02 20.50 -14.03
N GLY A 342 16.40 19.74 -15.07
CA GLY A 342 17.24 20.25 -16.15
C GLY A 342 16.59 21.39 -16.94
N VAL A 343 15.29 21.30 -17.22
CA VAL A 343 14.53 22.38 -17.88
C VAL A 343 14.47 23.64 -17.00
N PHE A 344 14.24 23.50 -15.70
CA PHE A 344 14.20 24.61 -14.75
C PHE A 344 15.56 25.30 -14.65
N ALA A 345 16.65 24.53 -14.57
CA ALA A 345 18.01 25.05 -14.59
C ALA A 345 18.29 25.88 -15.86
N LEU A 346 17.92 25.36 -17.03
CA LEU A 346 18.09 26.07 -18.31
C LEU A 346 17.20 27.32 -18.44
N ALA A 347 16.04 27.32 -17.79
CA ALA A 347 15.14 28.47 -17.72
C ALA A 347 15.57 29.53 -16.67
N GLY A 348 16.61 29.26 -15.89
CA GLY A 348 17.04 30.12 -14.78
C GLY A 348 16.09 30.08 -13.58
N TRP A 349 15.23 29.07 -13.49
CA TRP A 349 14.40 28.83 -12.32
C TRP A 349 15.21 28.08 -11.27
N PHE A 350 14.92 28.33 -9.99
CA PHE A 350 15.53 27.55 -8.93
C PHE A 350 15.08 26.09 -9.04
N VAL A 351 15.95 25.20 -8.63
CA VAL A 351 15.80 23.77 -8.83
C VAL A 351 15.89 23.12 -7.47
N LEU A 352 14.88 22.31 -7.15
CA LEU A 352 14.76 21.69 -5.84
C LEU A 352 15.33 20.29 -5.83
N VAL A 353 15.73 19.89 -4.63
CA VAL A 353 16.27 18.57 -4.33
C VAL A 353 15.23 17.49 -4.67
N PRO A 354 15.60 16.42 -5.41
CA PRO A 354 14.69 15.34 -5.74
C PRO A 354 14.09 14.67 -4.50
N PRO A 355 12.76 14.69 -4.30
CA PRO A 355 12.13 14.14 -3.12
C PRO A 355 11.95 12.64 -3.28
N MET A 356 13.02 11.88 -3.03
CA MET A 356 13.08 10.48 -3.44
C MET A 356 11.97 9.60 -2.83
N ILE A 357 11.56 9.90 -1.60
CA ILE A 357 10.44 9.23 -0.93
C ILE A 357 9.15 9.44 -1.74
N MET A 358 8.85 10.67 -2.15
CA MET A 358 7.64 11.04 -2.89
C MET A 358 7.68 10.59 -4.35
N LEU A 359 8.88 10.52 -4.94
CA LEU A 359 9.08 9.93 -6.27
C LEU A 359 8.78 8.43 -6.25
N PHE A 360 9.19 7.72 -5.20
CA PHE A 360 8.93 6.29 -5.05
C PHE A 360 7.49 5.98 -4.66
N PHE A 361 6.99 6.51 -3.54
CA PHE A 361 5.64 6.20 -3.06
C PHE A 361 4.55 6.84 -3.92
N GLY A 362 4.70 8.12 -4.27
CA GLY A 362 3.80 8.80 -5.19
C GLY A 362 3.86 8.18 -6.58
N GLY A 363 5.05 7.96 -7.13
CA GLY A 363 5.22 7.30 -8.42
C GLY A 363 4.64 5.89 -8.42
N GLY A 364 4.85 5.14 -7.34
CA GLY A 364 4.28 3.82 -7.12
C GLY A 364 2.76 3.83 -7.06
N ALA A 365 2.16 4.79 -6.34
CA ALA A 365 0.72 5.00 -6.30
C ALA A 365 0.16 5.26 -7.71
N GLY A 366 0.73 6.24 -8.43
CA GLY A 366 0.36 6.55 -9.80
C GLY A 366 0.50 5.34 -10.72
N GLY A 367 1.58 4.56 -10.54
CA GLY A 367 1.85 3.30 -11.22
C GLY A 367 0.73 2.28 -11.06
N VAL A 368 0.40 1.94 -9.81
CA VAL A 368 -0.59 0.92 -9.46
C VAL A 368 -2.01 1.34 -9.89
N PHE A 369 -2.41 2.57 -9.56
CA PHE A 369 -3.75 3.05 -9.92
C PHE A 369 -3.89 3.23 -11.43
N GLY A 370 -2.85 3.69 -12.13
CA GLY A 370 -2.85 3.77 -13.59
C GLY A 370 -2.90 2.39 -14.26
N ASN A 371 -2.12 1.43 -13.76
CA ASN A 371 -2.12 0.04 -14.27
C ASN A 371 -3.50 -0.60 -14.18
N ALA A 372 -4.18 -0.44 -13.05
CA ALA A 372 -5.51 -1.01 -12.80
C ALA A 372 -6.60 -0.52 -13.78
N VAL A 373 -6.34 0.55 -14.55
CA VAL A 373 -7.32 1.11 -15.52
C VAL A 373 -6.85 1.09 -16.96
N ALA A 374 -5.53 1.12 -17.21
CA ALA A 374 -4.99 1.22 -18.56
C ALA A 374 -3.71 0.39 -18.80
N GLY A 375 -3.37 -0.52 -17.89
CA GLY A 375 -2.16 -1.34 -17.99
C GLY A 375 -0.86 -0.55 -17.82
N TRP A 376 0.26 -1.08 -18.31
CA TRP A 376 1.59 -0.48 -18.16
C TRP A 376 1.68 0.97 -18.69
N ARG A 377 0.88 1.33 -19.70
CA ARG A 377 0.80 2.71 -20.22
C ARG A 377 0.16 3.65 -19.21
N GLY A 378 -0.85 3.17 -18.48
CA GLY A 378 -1.41 3.86 -17.33
C GLY A 378 -0.39 4.02 -16.21
N ALA A 379 0.44 3.00 -15.95
CA ALA A 379 1.49 3.09 -14.94
C ALA A 379 2.54 4.17 -15.27
N VAL A 380 2.99 4.21 -16.54
CA VAL A 380 3.87 5.28 -17.05
C VAL A 380 3.20 6.64 -16.91
N PHE A 381 1.93 6.77 -17.31
CA PHE A 381 1.20 8.03 -17.17
C PHE A 381 1.09 8.49 -15.72
N GLY A 382 0.81 7.59 -14.78
CA GLY A 382 0.77 7.91 -13.35
C GLY A 382 2.12 8.38 -12.81
N GLY A 383 3.22 7.72 -13.21
CA GLY A 383 4.57 8.16 -12.88
C GLY A 383 4.90 9.53 -13.47
N LEU A 384 4.53 9.78 -14.73
CA LEU A 384 4.68 11.08 -15.39
C LEU A 384 3.94 12.17 -14.61
N LEU A 385 2.66 11.95 -14.28
CA LEU A 385 1.89 12.91 -13.49
C LEU A 385 2.54 13.21 -12.16
N ASN A 386 3.03 12.20 -11.44
CA ASN A 386 3.72 12.41 -10.17
C ASN A 386 4.98 13.26 -10.35
N GLY A 387 5.84 12.93 -11.32
CA GLY A 387 7.05 13.70 -11.59
C GLY A 387 6.77 15.17 -11.93
N VAL A 388 5.73 15.44 -12.73
CA VAL A 388 5.28 16.81 -13.04
C VAL A 388 4.74 17.51 -11.79
N VAL A 389 3.82 16.87 -11.05
CA VAL A 389 3.21 17.45 -9.85
C VAL A 389 4.25 17.75 -8.80
N LEU A 390 5.24 16.88 -8.60
CA LEU A 390 6.32 17.14 -7.65
C LEU A 390 7.22 18.28 -8.14
N ALA A 391 7.69 18.26 -9.38
CA ALA A 391 8.59 19.32 -9.88
C ALA A 391 7.96 20.73 -9.78
N PHE A 392 6.74 20.90 -10.30
CA PHE A 392 6.05 22.19 -10.23
C PHE A 392 5.48 22.48 -8.84
N GLY A 393 5.00 21.45 -8.14
CA GLY A 393 4.45 21.59 -6.80
C GLY A 393 5.50 22.10 -5.82
N GLN A 394 6.70 21.50 -5.85
CA GLN A 394 7.83 21.93 -5.07
C GLN A 394 8.23 23.37 -5.40
N TRP A 395 8.37 23.69 -6.70
CA TRP A 395 8.77 25.03 -7.16
C TRP A 395 7.77 26.12 -6.78
N ILE A 396 6.46 25.86 -6.90
CA ILE A 396 5.42 26.80 -6.48
C ILE A 396 5.35 26.87 -4.95
N GLY A 397 5.32 25.70 -4.30
CA GLY A 397 5.09 25.55 -2.86
C GLY A 397 6.17 26.19 -2.01
N TRP A 398 7.43 26.16 -2.45
CA TRP A 398 8.54 26.76 -1.69
C TRP A 398 8.30 28.25 -1.43
N GLY A 399 7.88 28.99 -2.46
CA GLY A 399 7.57 30.41 -2.33
C GLY A 399 6.28 30.68 -1.54
N LEU A 400 5.34 29.74 -1.55
CA LEU A 400 4.07 29.89 -0.84
C LEU A 400 4.18 29.70 0.67
N TYR A 401 5.16 28.90 1.15
CA TYR A 401 5.41 28.68 2.58
C TYR A 401 6.63 29.45 3.10
N GLY A 402 7.05 30.50 2.39
CA GLY A 402 8.26 31.27 2.63
C GLY A 402 8.46 31.70 4.09
N SER A 403 7.36 32.08 4.76
CA SER A 403 7.35 32.63 6.12
C SER A 403 7.14 31.60 7.22
N THR A 404 6.81 30.36 6.87
CA THR A 404 6.51 29.28 7.83
C THR A 404 7.47 28.11 7.73
N ALA A 405 7.35 27.29 6.70
CA ALA A 405 8.15 26.09 6.50
C ALA A 405 8.24 25.73 5.01
N PRO A 406 9.11 26.40 4.22
CA PRO A 406 9.29 26.11 2.80
C PRO A 406 9.65 24.66 2.50
N GLU A 407 10.31 23.97 3.43
CA GLU A 407 10.69 22.56 3.32
C GLU A 407 9.47 21.64 3.21
N LEU A 408 8.28 22.06 3.66
CA LEU A 408 7.05 21.30 3.42
C LEU A 408 6.78 21.13 1.94
N ALA A 409 7.20 22.07 1.10
CA ALA A 409 7.09 21.92 -0.34
C ALA A 409 7.94 20.76 -0.84
N THR A 410 9.14 20.52 -0.30
CA THR A 410 10.00 19.42 -0.76
C THR A 410 9.57 18.06 -0.20
N LEU A 411 8.89 18.06 0.94
CA LEU A 411 8.34 16.88 1.59
C LEU A 411 6.89 16.57 1.18
N ALA A 412 6.31 17.36 0.27
CA ALA A 412 4.90 17.27 -0.06
C ALA A 412 4.56 16.13 -1.01
N ASP A 413 3.52 15.40 -0.63
CA ASP A 413 2.74 14.59 -1.53
C ASP A 413 1.73 15.44 -2.35
N PRO A 414 1.19 14.92 -3.46
CA PRO A 414 0.17 15.59 -4.28
C PRO A 414 -1.03 16.19 -3.50
N ASP A 415 -1.54 15.50 -2.48
CA ASP A 415 -2.68 16.01 -1.70
C ASP A 415 -2.30 17.23 -0.85
N TRP A 416 -1.03 17.35 -0.45
CA TRP A 416 -0.56 18.47 0.35
C TRP A 416 -0.59 19.75 -0.49
N TYR A 417 -0.16 19.68 -1.76
CA TYR A 417 -0.30 20.81 -2.69
C TYR A 417 -1.77 21.13 -2.94
N ALA A 418 -2.60 20.12 -3.21
CA ALA A 418 -4.01 20.34 -3.52
C ALA A 418 -4.74 21.01 -2.34
N VAL A 419 -4.62 20.45 -1.13
CA VAL A 419 -5.28 21.00 0.06
C VAL A 419 -4.64 22.31 0.49
N GLY A 420 -3.31 22.39 0.52
CA GLY A 420 -2.58 23.59 0.89
C GLY A 420 -2.94 24.78 -0.01
N TRP A 421 -2.88 24.61 -1.33
CA TRP A 421 -3.18 25.70 -2.26
C TRP A 421 -4.65 26.12 -2.24
N ILE A 422 -5.59 25.18 -2.08
CA ILE A 422 -7.00 25.50 -1.90
C ILE A 422 -7.18 26.36 -0.63
N LEU A 423 -6.55 25.97 0.47
CA LEU A 423 -6.67 26.69 1.73
C LEU A 423 -5.99 28.07 1.70
N LEU A 424 -4.80 28.19 1.10
CA LEU A 424 -4.15 29.49 0.86
C LEU A 424 -5.05 30.40 0.01
N GLY A 425 -5.62 29.87 -1.07
CA GLY A 425 -6.54 30.59 -1.94
C GLY A 425 -7.79 31.06 -1.18
N LEU A 426 -8.43 30.18 -0.41
CA LEU A 426 -9.57 30.53 0.44
C LEU A 426 -9.20 31.54 1.52
N GLY A 427 -8.01 31.43 2.12
CA GLY A 427 -7.54 32.38 3.11
C GLY A 427 -7.33 33.78 2.53
N SER A 428 -6.78 33.89 1.31
CA SER A 428 -6.69 35.19 0.62
C SER A 428 -8.05 35.84 0.38
N LEU A 429 -9.09 35.05 0.07
CA LEU A 429 -10.46 35.53 -0.11
C LEU A 429 -11.13 35.91 1.21
N LEU A 430 -10.78 35.23 2.30
CA LEU A 430 -11.38 35.40 3.63
C LEU A 430 -10.52 36.26 4.57
N ALA A 431 -9.40 36.79 4.09
CA ALA A 431 -8.49 37.65 4.84
C ALA A 431 -9.19 38.82 5.58
N PRO A 432 -10.24 39.47 5.03
CA PRO A 432 -10.99 40.52 5.74
C PRO A 432 -11.68 40.06 7.02
N LEU A 433 -11.92 38.75 7.18
CA LEU A 433 -12.54 38.16 8.36
C LEU A 433 -11.52 37.80 9.47
N GLY A 434 -10.22 38.00 9.21
CA GLY A 434 -9.13 37.63 10.12
C GLY A 434 -9.24 36.17 10.58
N ALA A 435 -8.94 35.91 11.85
CA ALA A 435 -9.01 34.57 12.44
C ALA A 435 -10.42 33.92 12.37
N GLY A 436 -11.49 34.71 12.22
CA GLY A 436 -12.84 34.19 12.01
C GLY A 436 -13.01 33.47 10.67
N GLY A 437 -12.20 33.80 9.66
CA GLY A 437 -12.20 33.15 8.35
C GLY A 437 -11.88 31.65 8.43
N VAL A 438 -11.02 31.23 9.37
CA VAL A 438 -10.66 29.81 9.57
C VAL A 438 -11.89 28.98 9.95
N TRP A 439 -12.75 29.49 10.83
CA TRP A 439 -13.99 28.82 11.22
C TRP A 439 -15.02 28.78 10.08
N VAL A 440 -15.05 29.80 9.23
CA VAL A 440 -15.90 29.78 8.02
C VAL A 440 -15.47 28.65 7.08
N ILE A 441 -14.16 28.49 6.84
CA ILE A 441 -13.63 27.38 6.04
C ILE A 441 -14.04 26.04 6.67
N ALA A 442 -13.78 25.84 7.97
CA ALA A 442 -14.13 24.61 8.66
C ALA A 442 -15.63 24.30 8.59
N GLY A 443 -16.50 25.30 8.78
CA GLY A 443 -17.95 25.16 8.68
C GLY A 443 -18.40 24.78 7.26
N VAL A 444 -17.83 25.39 6.22
CA VAL A 444 -18.15 25.07 4.81
C VAL A 444 -17.69 23.66 4.45
N VAL A 445 -16.46 23.29 4.82
CA VAL A 445 -15.92 21.93 4.57
C VAL A 445 -16.78 20.87 5.28
N LEU A 446 -17.17 21.12 6.53
CA LEU A 446 -18.07 20.23 7.26
C LEU A 446 -19.45 20.13 6.59
N ALA A 447 -20.03 21.26 6.18
CA ALA A 447 -21.33 21.27 5.50
C ALA A 447 -21.29 20.48 4.18
N ILE A 448 -20.23 20.66 3.37
CA ILE A 448 -20.01 19.89 2.14
C ILE A 448 -19.89 18.40 2.46
N THR A 449 -19.10 18.04 3.48
CA THR A 449 -18.93 16.66 3.92
C THR A 449 -20.26 16.01 4.30
N VAL A 450 -21.07 16.68 5.13
CA VAL A 450 -22.40 16.22 5.51
C VAL A 450 -23.30 16.04 4.29
N VAL A 451 -23.33 17.01 3.37
CA VAL A 451 -24.13 16.92 2.14
C VAL A 451 -23.70 15.71 1.30
N VAL A 452 -22.39 15.51 1.09
CA VAL A 452 -21.86 14.36 0.34
C VAL A 452 -22.29 13.05 1.00
N LEU A 453 -22.14 12.92 2.32
CA LEU A 453 -22.50 11.70 3.05
C LEU A 453 -24.01 11.42 3.02
N VAL A 454 -24.85 12.46 3.14
CA VAL A 454 -26.32 12.31 3.04
C VAL A 454 -26.72 11.87 1.63
N VAL A 455 -26.13 12.46 0.59
CA VAL A 455 -26.41 12.10 -0.81
C VAL A 455 -25.97 10.66 -1.09
N LEU A 456 -24.78 10.25 -0.63
CA LEU A 456 -24.30 8.88 -0.78
C LEU A 456 -25.14 7.88 0.00
N GLY A 457 -25.55 8.23 1.23
CA GLY A 457 -26.42 7.38 2.06
C GLY A 457 -27.78 7.13 1.42
N ARG A 458 -28.39 8.15 0.80
CA ARG A 458 -29.64 8.02 0.06
C ARG A 458 -29.52 7.12 -1.19
N ARG A 459 -28.35 7.10 -1.83
CA ARG A 459 -28.09 6.25 -3.00
C ARG A 459 -27.74 4.80 -2.63
N GLY A 460 -27.21 4.57 -1.42
CA GLY A 460 -26.77 3.25 -0.94
C GLY A 460 -27.84 2.42 -0.21
N GLY A 461 -28.91 3.04 0.30
CA GLY A 461 -29.92 2.37 1.15
C GLY A 461 -30.83 1.32 0.49
N GLY A 462 -30.53 0.85 -0.73
CA GLY A 462 -31.38 -0.06 -1.49
C GLY A 462 -30.73 -1.35 -1.99
N ARG A 463 -29.48 -1.68 -1.64
CA ARG A 463 -28.80 -2.80 -2.32
C ARG A 463 -27.87 -3.72 -1.52
N GLU A 464 -27.75 -3.55 -0.21
CA GLU A 464 -27.00 -4.51 0.63
C GLU A 464 -27.81 -4.85 1.88
N VAL A 465 -28.83 -5.70 1.71
CA VAL A 465 -29.31 -6.53 2.83
C VAL A 465 -28.34 -7.71 2.92
N LEU A 466 -27.68 -7.77 4.07
CA LEU A 466 -26.74 -8.78 4.53
C LEU A 466 -27.14 -10.21 4.09
N GLU A 467 -26.38 -10.82 3.18
CA GLU A 467 -26.29 -12.27 3.12
C GLU A 467 -25.44 -12.72 4.32
N SER A 468 -26.11 -13.09 5.40
CA SER A 468 -25.51 -13.84 6.49
C SER A 468 -25.10 -15.21 5.96
N VAL A 469 -23.80 -15.46 5.88
CA VAL A 469 -23.24 -16.80 5.69
C VAL A 469 -23.50 -17.57 6.98
N GLU A 470 -24.57 -18.37 7.01
CA GLU A 470 -24.74 -19.42 8.03
C GLU A 470 -23.69 -20.52 7.77
N GLU A 471 -22.80 -20.74 8.73
CA GLU A 471 -21.92 -21.91 8.76
C GLU A 471 -22.74 -23.18 9.06
N PRO A 472 -22.61 -24.28 8.30
CA PRO A 472 -23.25 -25.54 8.66
C PRO A 472 -22.48 -26.26 9.78
N GLU A 473 -23.20 -26.76 10.78
CA GLU A 473 -22.68 -27.56 11.91
C GLU A 473 -21.94 -28.84 11.45
N PRO A 474 -20.92 -29.30 12.21
CA PRO A 474 -20.13 -30.47 11.85
C PRO A 474 -20.87 -31.79 12.13
N VAL A 475 -20.95 -32.64 11.10
CA VAL A 475 -21.40 -34.04 11.22
C VAL A 475 -20.22 -34.91 11.63
N LEU A 476 -20.34 -35.59 12.78
CA LEU A 476 -19.38 -36.59 13.27
C LEU A 476 -19.63 -37.96 12.62
N VAL A 477 -18.62 -38.53 11.97
CA VAL A 477 -18.48 -39.96 11.63
C VAL A 477 -16.99 -40.27 11.81
N GLY A 478 -16.52 -41.18 12.66
CA GLY A 478 -16.88 -42.58 12.84
C GLY A 478 -15.69 -43.42 12.33
N ALA A 479 -14.92 -44.03 13.25
CA ALA A 479 -13.69 -44.77 12.99
C ALA A 479 -13.92 -46.04 12.16
N ASP A 480 -12.93 -46.42 11.32
CA ASP A 480 -12.28 -47.75 11.31
C ASP A 480 -11.38 -47.97 10.08
N GLY A 481 -10.23 -48.64 10.31
CA GLY A 481 -9.66 -49.58 9.33
C GLY A 481 -8.42 -49.18 8.51
N ALA A 482 -7.23 -49.37 9.07
CA ALA A 482 -6.00 -49.73 8.34
C ALA A 482 -6.01 -51.28 8.07
N PRO A 483 -5.05 -51.95 7.35
CA PRO A 483 -3.68 -51.47 7.03
C PRO A 483 -2.99 -52.00 5.72
N ALA A 484 -1.77 -51.46 5.50
CA ALA A 484 -0.48 -52.11 5.13
C ALA A 484 -0.10 -52.54 3.69
N GLY A 485 1.18 -52.21 3.37
CA GLY A 485 2.10 -52.84 2.39
C GLY A 485 2.42 -51.93 1.19
N GLY A 486 3.64 -51.63 0.75
CA GLY A 486 5.00 -52.10 1.05
C GLY A 486 5.86 -51.84 -0.21
N ASP A 487 7.05 -51.24 -0.02
CA ASP A 487 8.26 -51.24 -0.86
C ASP A 487 8.34 -50.55 -2.26
N GLY A 488 9.25 -49.57 -2.35
CA GLY A 488 10.55 -49.82 -3.01
C GLY A 488 10.81 -49.35 -4.46
N ALA A 489 11.62 -48.28 -4.56
CA ALA A 489 12.69 -48.03 -5.55
C ALA A 489 12.45 -47.26 -6.88
N ALA A 490 13.10 -46.08 -6.91
CA ALA A 490 14.03 -45.56 -7.92
C ALA A 490 13.58 -45.16 -9.35
N VAL A 491 13.45 -43.84 -9.51
CA VAL A 491 14.03 -42.94 -10.55
C VAL A 491 14.34 -43.51 -11.94
N ALA A 492 13.59 -43.02 -12.94
CA ALA A 492 14.11 -42.78 -14.28
C ALA A 492 13.41 -41.55 -14.90
N GLN A 493 14.18 -40.51 -15.21
CA GLN A 493 13.76 -39.38 -16.03
C GLN A 493 13.33 -39.87 -17.42
N ARG A 494 12.19 -39.39 -17.91
CA ARG A 494 11.95 -39.16 -19.35
C ARG A 494 10.77 -38.20 -19.57
N SER A 495 11.08 -37.15 -20.32
CA SER A 495 10.16 -36.17 -20.89
C SER A 495 9.20 -36.84 -21.88
N ALA A 496 7.90 -36.55 -21.79
CA ALA A 496 6.98 -36.45 -22.93
C ALA A 496 5.59 -35.97 -22.46
N ALA A 497 5.29 -34.69 -22.66
CA ALA A 497 3.94 -34.16 -22.61
C ALA A 497 3.33 -34.25 -24.03
N ALA A 498 2.50 -35.27 -24.27
CA ALA A 498 1.45 -35.31 -25.30
C ALA A 498 0.65 -36.63 -25.16
N ASP A 499 -0.68 -36.53 -24.99
CA ASP A 499 -1.68 -37.61 -25.02
C ASP A 499 -1.49 -38.83 -24.11
N ALA A 500 -1.35 -38.59 -22.80
CA ALA A 500 -1.48 -39.64 -21.80
C ALA A 500 -2.96 -39.91 -21.48
N ALA A 501 -3.40 -41.16 -21.69
CA ALA A 501 -4.65 -41.68 -21.14
C ALA A 501 -4.69 -41.47 -19.61
N ARG A 502 -5.86 -41.13 -19.05
CA ARG A 502 -6.03 -40.87 -17.62
C ARG A 502 -5.49 -42.06 -16.80
N PRO A 503 -4.54 -41.85 -15.86
CA PRO A 503 -4.10 -42.92 -14.97
C PRO A 503 -5.24 -43.35 -14.02
N ALA A 504 -5.24 -44.63 -13.62
CA ALA A 504 -6.29 -45.21 -12.79
C ALA A 504 -6.39 -44.54 -11.39
N GLU A 505 -5.26 -44.06 -10.88
CA GLU A 505 -5.16 -43.24 -9.67
C GLU A 505 -4.32 -41.99 -9.99
N LEU A 506 -4.86 -40.79 -9.75
CA LEU A 506 -4.18 -39.53 -10.06
C LEU A 506 -3.18 -39.16 -8.94
N ARG A 507 -1.95 -38.80 -9.31
CA ARG A 507 -1.03 -38.13 -8.37
C ARG A 507 -1.29 -36.63 -8.39
N VAL A 508 -1.77 -36.11 -7.27
CA VAL A 508 -2.16 -34.71 -7.14
C VAL A 508 -1.21 -34.02 -6.16
N LEU A 509 -0.63 -32.89 -6.56
CA LEU A 509 0.28 -32.11 -5.72
C LEU A 509 -0.35 -30.79 -5.32
N ALA A 510 -0.55 -30.59 -4.01
CA ALA A 510 -1.01 -29.34 -3.43
C ALA A 510 0.18 -28.40 -3.16
N VAL A 511 0.19 -27.21 -3.76
CA VAL A 511 1.30 -26.27 -3.64
C VAL A 511 0.82 -24.92 -3.10
N CYS A 512 1.50 -24.42 -2.06
CA CYS A 512 1.23 -23.09 -1.50
C CYS A 512 2.53 -22.33 -1.21
N GLY A 513 2.53 -21.01 -1.41
CA GLY A 513 3.68 -20.14 -1.11
C GLY A 513 3.73 -19.59 0.31
N ALA A 514 2.76 -19.91 1.17
CA ALA A 514 2.71 -19.46 2.57
C ALA A 514 3.30 -20.47 3.59
N GLY A 515 4.04 -21.48 3.12
CA GLY A 515 4.66 -22.53 3.95
C GLY A 515 3.86 -23.84 4.06
N MET A 516 4.42 -24.84 4.74
CA MET A 516 3.88 -26.22 4.81
C MET A 516 2.45 -26.33 5.37
N GLY A 517 2.02 -25.40 6.23
CA GLY A 517 0.67 -25.43 6.83
C GLY A 517 -0.44 -25.15 5.82
N SER A 518 -0.22 -24.21 4.89
CA SER A 518 -1.24 -23.84 3.90
C SER A 518 -1.34 -24.86 2.76
N SER A 519 -0.23 -25.48 2.38
CA SER A 519 -0.24 -26.59 1.43
C SER A 519 -0.88 -27.84 2.03
N LEU A 520 -0.77 -28.05 3.35
CA LEU A 520 -1.48 -29.12 4.05
C LEU A 520 -3.00 -28.91 4.05
N ILE A 521 -3.48 -27.69 4.33
CA ILE A 521 -4.93 -27.37 4.27
C ILE A 521 -5.47 -27.56 2.85
N LEU A 522 -4.73 -27.10 1.84
CA LEU A 522 -5.13 -27.29 0.45
C LEU A 522 -5.16 -28.77 0.07
N ARG A 523 -4.19 -29.55 0.55
CA ARG A 523 -4.15 -31.00 0.36
C ARG A 523 -5.37 -31.67 0.96
N THR A 524 -5.68 -31.43 2.24
CA THR A 524 -6.83 -32.08 2.89
C THR A 524 -8.15 -31.69 2.22
N THR A 525 -8.28 -30.45 1.78
CA THR A 525 -9.49 -29.97 1.09
C THR A 525 -9.62 -30.55 -0.32
N ALA A 526 -8.52 -30.63 -1.08
CA ALA A 526 -8.49 -31.23 -2.40
C ALA A 526 -8.72 -32.75 -2.34
N GLU A 527 -8.22 -33.43 -1.31
CA GLU A 527 -8.42 -34.86 -1.06
C GLU A 527 -9.89 -35.17 -0.86
N ALA A 528 -10.56 -34.37 -0.03
CA ALA A 528 -11.99 -34.49 0.21
C ALA A 528 -12.82 -34.18 -1.04
N ALA A 529 -12.44 -33.16 -1.82
CA ALA A 529 -13.11 -32.80 -3.07
C ALA A 529 -12.97 -33.88 -4.16
N LEU A 530 -11.80 -34.50 -4.30
CA LEU A 530 -11.57 -35.59 -5.26
C LEU A 530 -12.35 -36.85 -4.89
N ALA A 531 -12.51 -37.12 -3.59
CA ALA A 531 -13.35 -38.22 -3.10
C ALA A 531 -14.83 -38.00 -3.47
N ASP A 532 -15.35 -36.77 -3.35
CA ASP A 532 -16.74 -36.45 -3.75
C ASP A 532 -16.97 -36.63 -5.25
N LEU A 533 -15.95 -36.35 -6.06
CA LEU A 533 -15.97 -36.56 -7.51
C LEU A 533 -15.81 -38.04 -7.92
N GLY A 534 -15.61 -38.95 -6.97
CA GLY A 534 -15.36 -40.37 -7.25
C GLY A 534 -14.03 -40.60 -7.98
N VAL A 535 -13.07 -39.67 -7.85
CA VAL A 535 -11.77 -39.72 -8.50
C VAL A 535 -10.75 -40.33 -7.54
N ALA A 536 -10.27 -41.53 -7.85
CA ALA A 536 -9.15 -42.13 -7.11
C ALA A 536 -7.90 -41.26 -7.30
N ALA A 537 -7.36 -40.73 -6.20
CA ALA A 537 -6.20 -39.86 -6.22
C ALA A 537 -5.35 -40.01 -4.95
N ARG A 538 -4.03 -39.88 -5.12
CA ARG A 538 -3.06 -39.77 -4.05
C ARG A 538 -2.54 -38.34 -3.99
N LEU A 539 -2.74 -37.68 -2.85
CA LEU A 539 -2.34 -36.28 -2.67
C LEU A 539 -1.06 -36.16 -1.85
N ASP A 540 -0.16 -35.31 -2.32
CA ASP A 540 0.97 -34.81 -1.55
C ASP A 540 0.95 -33.28 -1.50
N HIS A 541 1.79 -32.68 -0.66
CA HIS A 541 1.83 -31.24 -0.48
C HIS A 541 3.24 -30.73 -0.31
N THR A 542 3.49 -29.53 -0.82
CA THR A 542 4.82 -28.91 -0.75
C THR A 542 4.75 -27.40 -0.89
N ASP A 543 5.88 -26.73 -0.71
CA ASP A 543 6.03 -25.30 -0.98
C ASP A 543 6.41 -25.06 -2.45
N VAL A 544 6.27 -23.81 -2.91
CA VAL A 544 6.51 -23.43 -4.31
C VAL A 544 7.94 -23.72 -4.77
N SER A 545 8.94 -23.58 -3.90
CA SER A 545 10.35 -23.79 -4.26
C SER A 545 10.68 -25.27 -4.49
N SER A 546 10.05 -26.16 -3.71
CA SER A 546 10.23 -27.62 -3.77
C SER A 546 9.40 -28.29 -4.86
N ALA A 547 8.28 -27.68 -5.27
CA ALA A 547 7.32 -28.24 -6.23
C ALA A 547 7.93 -28.60 -7.60
N ARG A 548 8.97 -27.88 -8.05
CA ARG A 548 9.60 -28.13 -9.36
C ARG A 548 10.32 -29.48 -9.49
N SER A 549 10.67 -30.09 -8.36
CA SER A 549 11.31 -31.41 -8.33
C SER A 549 10.32 -32.57 -8.20
N ALA A 550 9.03 -32.27 -7.96
CA ALA A 550 7.98 -33.26 -7.82
C ALA A 550 7.40 -33.68 -9.18
N THR A 551 6.86 -34.89 -9.25
CA THR A 551 6.13 -35.39 -10.43
C THR A 551 4.67 -35.61 -10.05
N ALA A 552 3.75 -34.98 -10.79
CA ALA A 552 2.32 -35.05 -10.54
C ALA A 552 1.53 -35.08 -11.86
N ASP A 553 0.35 -35.70 -11.82
CA ASP A 553 -0.61 -35.70 -12.92
C ASP A 553 -1.50 -34.45 -12.87
N VAL A 554 -1.75 -33.95 -11.66
CA VAL A 554 -2.50 -32.74 -11.38
C VAL A 554 -1.75 -31.89 -10.35
N VAL A 555 -1.57 -30.60 -10.58
CA VAL A 555 -1.14 -29.66 -9.54
C VAL A 555 -2.31 -28.77 -9.16
N VAL A 556 -2.57 -28.68 -7.86
CA VAL A 556 -3.57 -27.77 -7.28
C VAL A 556 -2.80 -26.72 -6.50
N ALA A 557 -2.90 -25.45 -6.90
CA ALA A 557 -2.09 -24.39 -6.32
C ALA A 557 -2.86 -23.08 -6.19
N GLN A 558 -2.38 -22.19 -5.32
CA GLN A 558 -2.91 -20.83 -5.28
C GLN A 558 -2.76 -20.16 -6.64
N ALA A 559 -3.81 -19.49 -7.11
CA ALA A 559 -3.78 -18.80 -8.40
C ALA A 559 -2.56 -17.86 -8.54
N THR A 560 -2.14 -17.21 -7.44
CA THR A 560 -0.98 -16.32 -7.39
C THR A 560 0.37 -17.00 -7.72
N TYR A 561 0.51 -18.31 -7.50
CA TYR A 561 1.78 -19.03 -7.69
C TYR A 561 1.82 -19.89 -8.96
N LEU A 562 0.73 -19.95 -9.74
CA LEU A 562 0.69 -20.77 -10.94
C LEU A 562 1.70 -20.35 -12.01
N ASP A 563 1.91 -19.04 -12.18
CA ASP A 563 2.89 -18.51 -13.12
C ASP A 563 4.32 -18.88 -12.72
N GLU A 564 4.59 -18.98 -11.41
CA GLU A 564 5.87 -19.49 -10.91
C GLU A 564 5.99 -20.98 -11.18
N LEU A 565 4.94 -21.77 -10.94
CA LEU A 565 4.98 -23.22 -11.14
C LEU A 565 5.20 -23.58 -12.62
N GLY A 566 4.52 -22.91 -13.56
CA GLY A 566 4.57 -23.28 -14.97
C GLY A 566 3.87 -24.61 -15.25
N ASP A 567 4.24 -25.31 -16.32
CA ASP A 567 3.60 -26.57 -16.74
C ASP A 567 4.18 -27.79 -15.99
N LEU A 568 4.09 -27.80 -14.65
CA LEU A 568 4.61 -28.90 -13.81
C LEU A 568 3.81 -30.20 -13.95
N ALA A 569 2.54 -30.11 -14.31
CA ALA A 569 1.67 -31.26 -14.53
C ALA A 569 0.79 -31.06 -15.77
N PRO A 570 0.30 -32.16 -16.38
CA PRO A 570 -0.65 -32.11 -17.49
C PRO A 570 -1.95 -31.34 -17.19
N VAL A 571 -2.33 -31.24 -15.91
CA VAL A 571 -3.49 -30.50 -15.42
C VAL A 571 -3.04 -29.57 -14.28
N MET A 572 -3.23 -28.27 -14.47
CA MET A 572 -2.94 -27.25 -13.47
C MET A 572 -4.26 -26.62 -13.01
N VAL A 573 -4.52 -26.63 -11.71
CA VAL A 573 -5.79 -26.19 -11.11
C VAL A 573 -5.56 -24.95 -10.23
N PRO A 574 -6.05 -23.77 -10.65
CA PRO A 574 -6.01 -22.55 -9.84
C PRO A 574 -7.05 -22.59 -8.74
N ILE A 575 -6.61 -22.44 -7.49
CA ILE A 575 -7.45 -22.32 -6.30
C ILE A 575 -7.29 -20.93 -5.68
N ASP A 576 -8.41 -20.31 -5.35
CA ASP A 576 -8.47 -18.96 -4.76
C ASP A 576 -8.78 -19.03 -3.26
N SER A 577 -9.55 -20.04 -2.84
CA SER A 577 -9.87 -20.34 -1.45
C SER A 577 -9.53 -21.79 -1.13
N PHE A 578 -8.66 -22.02 -0.13
CA PHE A 578 -8.18 -23.35 0.23
C PHE A 578 -9.10 -24.09 1.20
N VAL A 579 -10.01 -23.38 1.85
CA VAL A 579 -10.93 -23.91 2.87
C VAL A 579 -12.33 -24.14 2.32
N ASP A 580 -12.66 -23.52 1.18
CA ASP A 580 -13.92 -23.73 0.50
C ASP A 580 -13.85 -24.99 -0.37
N ARG A 581 -14.30 -26.12 0.20
CA ARG A 581 -14.34 -27.42 -0.48
C ARG A 581 -15.15 -27.39 -1.77
N ARG A 582 -16.26 -26.64 -1.84
CA ARG A 582 -17.10 -26.55 -3.05
C ARG A 582 -16.36 -25.84 -4.18
N HIS A 583 -15.64 -24.77 -3.84
CA HIS A 583 -14.76 -24.09 -4.79
C HIS A 583 -13.68 -25.05 -5.30
N VAL A 584 -12.97 -25.74 -4.40
CA VAL A 584 -11.90 -26.67 -4.79
C VAL A 584 -12.44 -27.80 -5.67
N GLU A 585 -13.57 -28.40 -5.31
CA GLU A 585 -14.25 -29.43 -6.09
C GLU A 585 -14.61 -28.94 -7.49
N GLN A 586 -15.28 -27.79 -7.60
CA GLN A 586 -15.69 -27.24 -8.88
C GLN A 586 -14.49 -26.97 -9.79
N ARG A 587 -13.41 -26.40 -9.25
CA ARG A 587 -12.19 -26.08 -10.01
C ARG A 587 -11.47 -27.34 -10.49
N ILE A 588 -11.39 -28.37 -9.65
CA ILE A 588 -10.82 -29.67 -10.02
C ILE A 588 -11.68 -30.33 -11.10
N ALA A 589 -13.01 -30.36 -10.92
CA ALA A 589 -13.93 -30.95 -11.88
C ALA A 589 -13.83 -30.29 -13.27
N ASP A 590 -13.81 -28.97 -13.32
CA ASP A 590 -13.68 -28.21 -14.57
C ASP A 590 -12.35 -28.51 -15.28
N ALA A 591 -11.25 -28.57 -14.52
CA ALA A 591 -9.93 -28.84 -15.08
C ALA A 591 -9.80 -30.28 -15.60
N LEU A 592 -10.36 -31.27 -14.89
CA LEU A 592 -10.35 -32.66 -15.33
C LEU A 592 -11.26 -32.87 -16.55
N ARG A 593 -12.45 -32.27 -16.60
CA ARG A 593 -13.34 -32.31 -17.79
C ARG A 593 -12.68 -31.68 -19.02
N ALA A 594 -11.99 -30.56 -18.85
CA ALA A 594 -11.25 -29.92 -19.95
C ALA A 594 -10.17 -30.83 -20.54
N LYS A 595 -9.65 -31.78 -19.76
CA LYS A 595 -8.69 -32.80 -20.19
C LYS A 595 -9.34 -34.11 -20.67
N GLY A 596 -10.66 -34.25 -20.55
CA GLY A 596 -11.38 -35.50 -20.81
C GLY A 596 -11.11 -36.58 -19.76
N TRP A 597 -10.71 -36.17 -18.55
CA TRP A 597 -10.38 -37.05 -17.43
C TRP A 597 -11.53 -37.18 -16.43
N LEU A 598 -12.70 -36.62 -16.71
CA LEU A 598 -13.92 -36.69 -15.91
C LEU A 598 -15.09 -36.46 -16.85
#